data_AF-A0A420I959-F1
#
_entry.id   AF-A0A420I959-F1
#
_cell.length_a   1.000
_cell.length_b   1.000
_cell.length_c   1.000
_cell.angle_alpha   90.00
_cell.angle_beta   90.00
_cell.angle_gamma   90.00
#
_symmetry.space_group_name_H-M   'P 1'
#
loop_
_entity.id
_entity.type
_entity.pdbx_description
1 polymer ?
#
loop_
_entity_poly.entity_id
_entity_poly.type
_entity_poly.pdbx_seq_one_letter_code
_entity_poly.pdbx_strand_id
1 'polypeptide(L)'
;MRYFLDLSVILFTTVLRVVPVATIPPASNYVPGFECEVGFISDVEITNALIISKILNPNLPSLNPYNGLHFLGDGLLMYPVITHERPKKIKSLVAEYFVVYQNPGRVVGVFALTRFNEHVYCSRNSFSPHTPPVPNPDQSPLHTYGTIAGFQCGLESIENDLIIWKLLFMTKMLPCESQCYTRFPESIPGLKGTALAWPLVRTDNPSSIEKSPARSASYLITDELGSFVQASYRLPNGKYERCNMVKTNPNSLIPKSRRTNRENIKLGFLCDIFFDDDFLSDCAKLANEQYRNRYLYPIPKYLGDKIGHVLIWPIFANKTVVTPVRPTRYSLVINSKFKVSRVLRYTRNHGYRNCLRLGIEMNQEPEKSDFTCDNQTVENRDLTRLAEASCKDMGHYRTYPRTYRGPSFDVFGPYLLSQPNIKIKRKRKRDVKYQAVMTHDCTLVGAVVETDKGLRKCSRVDGSTPGGYSEYPITEISRDFEHVRLIYESM
;
A
#
# COMPACT_ATOMS: atom_id res chain seq x y z
N MET A 1 63.34 19.48 2.09
CA MET A 1 62.14 19.49 2.95
C MET A 1 60.93 19.64 2.04
N ARG A 2 60.04 18.65 2.09
CA ARG A 2 58.87 18.48 1.23
C ARG A 2 57.65 19.07 1.93
N TYR A 3 56.89 19.94 1.26
CA TYR A 3 55.49 20.17 1.58
C TYR A 3 54.73 20.34 0.26
N PHE A 4 54.12 19.24 -0.19
CA PHE A 4 53.03 19.25 -1.17
C PHE A 4 51.75 19.55 -0.38
N LEU A 5 51.05 20.62 -0.75
CA LEU A 5 49.68 20.88 -0.33
C LEU A 5 48.76 20.47 -1.48
N ASP A 6 48.29 19.23 -1.43
CA ASP A 6 47.20 18.74 -2.28
C ASP A 6 45.88 19.29 -1.74
N LEU A 7 45.28 20.21 -2.50
CA LEU A 7 43.97 20.78 -2.23
C LEU A 7 42.92 19.94 -2.97
N SER A 8 42.48 18.86 -2.34
CA SER A 8 41.40 18.00 -2.85
C SER A 8 40.05 18.69 -2.67
N VAL A 9 39.55 19.32 -3.73
CA VAL A 9 38.14 19.74 -3.86
C VAL A 9 37.30 18.48 -4.10
N ILE A 10 36.63 17.99 -3.06
CA ILE A 10 35.61 16.95 -3.21
C ILE A 10 34.33 17.61 -3.73
N LEU A 11 34.18 17.70 -5.06
CA LEU A 11 32.87 17.91 -5.68
C LEU A 11 32.09 16.59 -5.58
N PHE A 12 31.20 16.48 -4.58
CA PHE A 12 30.20 15.43 -4.54
C PHE A 12 29.11 15.74 -5.58
N THR A 13 29.40 15.49 -6.86
CA THR A 13 28.35 15.40 -7.88
C THR A 13 27.76 14.01 -7.82
N THR A 14 26.76 13.81 -6.97
CA THR A 14 25.79 12.72 -7.14
C THR A 14 24.97 13.02 -8.40
N VAL A 15 25.58 12.78 -9.55
CA VAL A 15 24.85 12.67 -10.81
C VAL A 15 24.01 11.40 -10.66
N LEU A 16 22.73 11.57 -10.34
CA LEU A 16 21.71 10.57 -10.67
C LEU A 16 21.86 10.31 -12.16
N ARG A 17 22.53 9.20 -12.53
CA ARG A 17 22.45 8.65 -13.88
C ARG A 17 21.02 8.15 -14.07
N VAL A 18 20.12 9.07 -14.38
CA VAL A 18 18.79 8.77 -14.92
C VAL A 18 19.04 8.28 -16.34
N VAL A 19 19.20 6.97 -16.50
CA VAL A 19 19.31 6.34 -17.82
C VAL A 19 17.88 6.27 -18.39
N PRO A 20 17.66 6.66 -19.66
CA PRO A 20 16.33 6.80 -20.23
C PRO A 20 15.61 5.44 -20.22
N VAL A 21 14.47 5.40 -19.52
CA VAL A 21 13.48 4.34 -19.70
C VAL A 21 13.02 4.40 -21.14
N ALA A 22 12.80 3.22 -21.72
CA ALA A 22 12.19 3.05 -23.03
C ALA A 22 11.03 4.02 -23.27
N THR A 23 11.23 4.86 -24.28
CA THR A 23 10.31 5.92 -24.59
C THR A 23 9.20 5.40 -25.50
N ILE A 24 7.98 5.28 -24.98
CA ILE A 24 6.81 4.94 -25.81
C ILE A 24 6.69 6.04 -26.88
N PRO A 25 6.51 5.73 -28.18
CA PRO A 25 6.23 6.75 -29.18
C PRO A 25 5.05 7.57 -28.67
N PRO A 26 5.07 8.91 -28.85
CA PRO A 26 4.08 9.80 -28.24
C PRO A 26 2.68 9.25 -28.50
N ALA A 27 2.01 8.86 -27.42
CA ALA A 27 0.70 8.23 -27.53
C ALA A 27 -0.23 9.19 -28.29
N SER A 28 -0.99 8.65 -29.25
CA SER A 28 -1.98 9.46 -29.93
C SER A 28 -2.98 10.00 -28.92
N ASN A 29 -3.41 11.25 -29.10
CA ASN A 29 -4.44 11.91 -28.27
C ASN A 29 -5.84 11.24 -28.29
N TYR A 30 -5.96 10.03 -28.85
CA TYR A 30 -7.18 9.22 -28.85
C TYR A 30 -7.31 8.28 -27.63
N VAL A 31 -6.31 8.22 -26.77
CA VAL A 31 -6.39 7.48 -25.50
C VAL A 31 -6.56 8.43 -24.31
N PRO A 32 -7.12 7.98 -23.17
CA PRO A 32 -7.16 8.77 -21.95
C PRO A 32 -5.76 9.16 -21.47
N GLY A 33 -5.59 10.44 -21.12
CA GLY A 33 -4.33 10.98 -20.62
C GLY A 33 -4.36 12.49 -20.44
N PHE A 34 -3.19 13.09 -20.44
CA PHE A 34 -2.96 14.50 -20.16
C PHE A 34 -2.26 15.17 -21.33
N GLU A 35 -2.87 16.22 -21.84
CA GLU A 35 -2.32 17.08 -22.87
C GLU A 35 -1.52 18.21 -22.22
N CYS A 36 -0.22 18.20 -22.51
CA CYS A 36 0.79 19.03 -21.89
C CYS A 36 1.47 19.88 -22.98
N GLU A 37 0.86 20.97 -23.47
CA GLU A 37 1.35 21.93 -24.49
C GLU A 37 2.10 21.36 -25.72
N VAL A 38 3.26 20.74 -25.52
CA VAL A 38 4.16 20.14 -26.50
C VAL A 38 4.15 18.60 -26.52
N GLY A 39 3.34 17.95 -25.68
CA GLY A 39 3.27 16.49 -25.59
C GLY A 39 1.98 15.97 -24.97
N PHE A 40 1.80 14.65 -25.07
CA PHE A 40 0.65 13.94 -24.49
C PHE A 40 1.15 12.80 -23.61
N ILE A 41 0.72 12.78 -22.35
CA ILE A 41 1.08 11.77 -21.36
C ILE A 41 -0.12 10.85 -21.13
N SER A 42 -0.04 9.62 -21.63
CA SER A 42 -1.08 8.62 -21.47
C SER A 42 -1.21 8.14 -20.03
N ASP A 43 -2.40 7.66 -19.65
CA ASP A 43 -2.61 7.06 -18.32
C ASP A 43 -1.73 5.83 -18.05
N VAL A 44 -1.28 5.15 -19.11
CA VAL A 44 -0.33 4.02 -19.00
C VAL A 44 1.04 4.50 -18.53
N GLU A 45 1.54 5.60 -19.09
CA GLU A 45 2.81 6.22 -18.65
C GLU A 45 2.72 6.70 -17.20
N ILE A 46 1.58 7.26 -16.80
CA ILE A 46 1.32 7.67 -15.41
C ILE A 46 1.36 6.46 -14.47
N THR A 47 0.71 5.37 -14.86
CA THR A 47 0.68 4.13 -14.07
C THR A 47 2.08 3.55 -13.90
N ASN A 48 2.86 3.50 -14.98
CA ASN A 48 4.24 3.04 -14.93
C ASN A 48 5.10 3.91 -14.01
N ALA A 49 5.00 5.24 -14.12
CA ALA A 49 5.68 6.17 -13.24
C ALA A 49 5.35 5.90 -11.75
N LEU A 50 4.08 5.66 -11.42
CA LEU A 50 3.66 5.33 -10.05
C LEU A 50 4.18 3.97 -9.57
N ILE A 51 4.19 2.95 -10.42
CA ILE A 51 4.72 1.62 -10.08
C ILE A 51 6.21 1.72 -9.78
N ILE A 52 6.98 2.36 -10.67
CA ILE A 52 8.42 2.55 -10.49
C ILE A 52 8.70 3.36 -9.21
N SER A 53 7.91 4.41 -8.95
CA SER A 53 8.05 5.21 -7.72
C SER A 53 7.93 4.38 -6.45
N LYS A 54 7.07 3.36 -6.44
CA LYS A 54 6.87 2.44 -5.31
C LYS A 54 7.98 1.40 -5.20
N ILE A 55 8.48 0.90 -6.33
CA ILE A 55 9.52 -0.14 -6.37
C ILE A 55 10.87 0.43 -5.90
N LEU A 56 11.25 1.60 -6.39
CA LEU A 56 12.54 2.20 -6.03
C LEU A 56 12.61 2.60 -4.55
N ASN A 57 11.47 2.80 -3.90
CA ASN A 57 11.41 3.26 -2.52
C ASN A 57 10.25 2.60 -1.74
N PRO A 58 10.35 1.29 -1.40
CA PRO A 58 9.26 0.58 -0.73
C PRO A 58 8.94 1.14 0.67
N ASN A 59 9.88 1.87 1.28
CA ASN A 59 9.78 2.45 2.62
C ASN A 59 9.78 3.99 2.65
N LEU A 60 9.89 4.65 1.50
CA LEU A 60 9.95 6.11 1.39
C LEU A 60 8.99 6.59 0.29
N PRO A 61 8.14 7.60 0.53
CA PRO A 61 7.48 8.27 -0.58
C PRO A 61 8.55 8.82 -1.56
N SER A 62 8.23 8.91 -2.86
CA SER A 62 9.10 9.56 -3.86
C SER A 62 9.86 10.75 -3.27
N LEU A 63 11.17 10.81 -3.54
CA LEU A 63 12.12 11.75 -2.92
C LEU A 63 11.69 13.22 -3.01
N ASN A 64 10.87 13.57 -4.00
CA ASN A 64 10.53 14.96 -4.26
C ASN A 64 9.10 15.26 -3.78
N PRO A 65 8.93 15.96 -2.64
CA PRO A 65 7.64 16.57 -2.32
C PRO A 65 7.27 17.55 -3.43
N TYR A 66 5.98 17.58 -3.79
CA TYR A 66 5.50 18.56 -4.76
C TYR A 66 5.37 19.93 -4.10
N ASN A 67 6.14 20.91 -4.59
CA ASN A 67 6.19 22.29 -4.06
C ASN A 67 5.53 23.32 -5.00
N GLY A 68 4.77 22.89 -6.01
CA GLY A 68 4.17 23.80 -6.99
C GLY A 68 2.92 24.51 -6.48
N LEU A 69 2.71 25.75 -6.92
CA LEU A 69 1.62 26.64 -6.47
C LEU A 69 0.20 26.09 -6.77
N HIS A 70 0.05 25.23 -7.77
CA HIS A 70 -1.26 24.75 -8.24
C HIS A 70 -1.99 23.83 -7.26
N PHE A 71 -1.28 23.18 -6.34
CA PHE A 71 -1.89 22.32 -5.33
C PHE A 71 -1.24 22.55 -3.97
N LEU A 72 -1.93 23.32 -3.13
CA LEU A 72 -1.58 23.48 -1.71
C LEU A 72 -2.20 22.31 -0.93
N GLY A 73 -1.56 21.15 -1.01
CA GLY A 73 -1.98 19.93 -0.31
C GLY A 73 -0.83 19.23 0.39
N ASP A 74 -0.98 18.96 1.68
CA ASP A 74 0.00 18.19 2.46
C ASP A 74 0.16 16.77 1.87
N GLY A 75 1.40 16.35 1.69
CA GLY A 75 1.72 14.96 1.33
C GLY A 75 1.59 14.63 -0.16
N LEU A 76 1.57 15.66 -1.03
CA LEU A 76 1.73 15.47 -2.47
C LEU A 76 3.18 15.15 -2.80
N LEU A 77 3.35 14.14 -3.64
CA LEU A 77 4.62 13.65 -4.13
C LEU A 77 4.66 13.86 -5.62
N MET A 78 5.82 14.20 -6.17
CA MET A 78 6.03 14.21 -7.61
C MET A 78 6.98 13.08 -8.00
N TYR A 79 6.73 12.42 -9.13
CA TYR A 79 7.64 11.43 -9.69
C TYR A 79 7.76 11.64 -11.21
N PRO A 80 8.98 11.62 -11.79
CA PRO A 80 9.17 11.88 -13.21
C PRO A 80 8.52 10.80 -14.08
N VAL A 81 7.92 11.21 -15.19
CA VAL A 81 7.42 10.32 -16.23
C VAL A 81 8.59 9.96 -17.16
N ILE A 82 9.30 8.89 -16.82
CA ILE A 82 10.56 8.51 -17.46
C ILE A 82 10.34 7.88 -18.85
N THR A 83 9.13 7.38 -19.13
CA THR A 83 8.77 6.63 -20.34
C THR A 83 8.37 7.49 -21.54
N HIS A 84 8.40 8.82 -21.43
CA HIS A 84 7.86 9.70 -22.48
C HIS A 84 8.94 10.11 -23.50
N GLU A 85 8.73 9.83 -24.79
CA GLU A 85 9.67 10.25 -25.84
C GLU A 85 9.62 11.76 -26.07
N ARG A 86 10.75 12.45 -25.86
CA ARG A 86 10.85 13.88 -26.19
C ARG A 86 10.80 14.07 -27.71
N PRO A 87 9.92 14.93 -28.26
CA PRO A 87 9.92 15.25 -29.68
C PRO A 87 11.28 15.84 -30.09
N LYS A 88 12.01 15.17 -30.99
CA LYS A 88 13.35 15.60 -31.45
C LYS A 88 13.38 16.98 -32.13
N LYS A 89 12.22 17.51 -32.54
CA LYS A 89 12.10 18.69 -33.44
C LYS A 89 11.72 20.01 -32.77
N ILE A 90 11.53 20.06 -31.46
CA ILE A 90 11.04 21.28 -30.81
C ILE A 90 12.13 21.82 -29.87
N LYS A 91 12.48 23.10 -30.00
CA LYS A 91 13.18 23.90 -28.95
C LYS A 91 12.23 24.07 -27.76
N SER A 92 11.77 22.96 -27.21
CA SER A 92 10.73 22.89 -26.21
C SER A 92 11.26 23.54 -24.92
N LEU A 93 10.46 24.46 -24.39
CA LEU A 93 10.64 25.04 -23.06
C LEU A 93 10.41 23.99 -21.97
N VAL A 94 9.80 22.84 -22.27
CA VAL A 94 9.58 21.74 -21.31
C VAL A 94 10.86 20.90 -21.17
N ALA A 95 11.35 20.81 -19.94
CA ALA A 95 12.46 19.97 -19.52
C ALA A 95 11.98 18.54 -19.23
N GLU A 96 10.98 18.36 -18.37
CA GLU A 96 10.54 17.06 -17.86
C GLU A 96 9.04 17.03 -17.56
N TYR A 97 8.44 15.85 -17.52
CA TYR A 97 7.06 15.66 -17.08
C TYR A 97 7.04 14.92 -15.74
N PHE A 98 6.12 15.29 -14.85
CA PHE A 98 5.96 14.72 -13.53
C PHE A 98 4.53 14.33 -13.26
N VAL A 99 4.32 13.16 -12.66
CA VAL A 99 3.05 12.79 -12.04
C VAL A 99 3.08 13.28 -10.61
N VAL A 100 2.09 14.10 -10.25
CA VAL A 100 1.85 14.51 -8.87
C VAL A 100 0.76 13.63 -8.29
N TYR A 101 1.01 13.02 -7.14
CA TYR A 101 0.11 12.05 -6.53
C TYR A 101 0.12 12.12 -5.00
N GLN A 102 -0.99 11.69 -4.40
CA GLN A 102 -1.17 11.55 -2.96
C GLN A 102 -1.05 10.06 -2.59
N ASN A 103 -0.19 9.77 -1.61
CA ASN A 103 0.14 8.40 -1.23
C ASN A 103 -1.05 7.71 -0.49
N PRO A 104 -1.43 6.46 -0.82
CA PRO A 104 -0.96 5.64 -1.94
C PRO A 104 -1.85 5.74 -3.19
N GLY A 105 -1.28 6.21 -4.30
CA GLY A 105 -1.77 5.96 -5.66
C GLY A 105 -2.83 6.90 -6.21
N ARG A 106 -3.23 7.98 -5.50
CA ARG A 106 -4.16 8.97 -6.05
C ARG A 106 -3.40 9.98 -6.90
N VAL A 107 -3.47 9.88 -8.22
CA VAL A 107 -2.95 10.92 -9.13
C VAL A 107 -3.75 12.21 -8.92
N VAL A 108 -3.04 13.30 -8.63
CA VAL A 108 -3.59 14.65 -8.49
C VAL A 108 -3.50 15.41 -9.82
N GLY A 109 -2.41 15.20 -10.56
CA GLY A 109 -2.27 15.77 -11.90
C GLY A 109 -0.95 15.37 -12.54
N VAL A 110 -0.79 15.78 -13.80
CA VAL A 110 0.47 15.71 -14.53
C VAL A 110 0.95 17.13 -14.77
N PHE A 111 2.24 17.36 -14.62
CA PHE A 111 2.87 18.66 -14.78
C PHE A 111 4.04 18.57 -15.74
N ALA A 112 4.16 19.57 -16.61
CA ALA A 112 5.36 19.84 -17.38
C ALA A 112 6.24 20.82 -16.58
N LEU A 113 7.49 20.44 -16.32
CA LEU A 113 8.49 21.33 -15.75
C LEU A 113 9.23 22.04 -16.88
N THR A 114 9.18 23.36 -16.91
CA THR A 114 9.89 24.15 -17.92
C THR A 114 11.39 24.27 -17.58
N ARG A 115 12.21 24.72 -18.55
CA ARG A 115 13.63 25.05 -18.33
C ARG A 115 13.83 26.18 -17.32
N PHE A 116 12.78 26.95 -17.04
CA PHE A 116 12.76 28.00 -16.01
C PHE A 116 12.26 27.48 -14.65
N ASN A 117 12.14 26.16 -14.50
CA ASN A 117 11.67 25.49 -13.28
C ASN A 117 10.20 25.83 -12.92
N GLU A 118 9.41 26.25 -13.90
CA GLU A 118 7.98 26.51 -13.74
C GLU A 118 7.20 25.22 -13.95
N HIS A 119 6.22 24.95 -13.08
CA HIS A 119 5.37 23.77 -13.19
C HIS A 119 4.08 24.16 -13.94
N VAL A 120 3.96 23.71 -15.19
CA VAL A 120 2.77 23.94 -16.01
C VAL A 120 1.84 22.73 -15.88
N TYR A 121 0.61 22.97 -15.43
CA TYR A 121 -0.39 21.92 -15.29
C TYR A 121 -0.82 21.40 -16.66
N CYS A 122 -0.80 20.08 -16.85
CA CYS A 122 -1.32 19.46 -18.06
C CYS A 122 -2.83 19.28 -17.97
N SER A 123 -3.54 19.64 -19.05
CA SER A 123 -4.99 19.47 -19.13
C SER A 123 -5.35 18.01 -19.36
N ARG A 124 -6.37 17.49 -18.68
CA ARG A 124 -6.84 16.13 -18.94
C ARG A 124 -7.65 16.12 -20.23
N ASN A 125 -7.24 15.30 -21.20
CA ASN A 125 -7.97 15.17 -22.45
C ASN A 125 -9.23 14.33 -22.19
N SER A 126 -10.42 14.96 -22.33
CA SER A 126 -11.71 14.35 -22.05
C SER A 126 -12.43 13.98 -23.35
N PHE A 127 -11.91 12.99 -24.09
CA PHE A 127 -12.66 12.43 -25.21
C PHE A 127 -13.81 11.54 -24.73
N SER A 128 -15.04 12.09 -24.74
CA SER A 128 -16.21 11.44 -25.34
C SER A 128 -17.23 12.50 -25.83
N PRO A 129 -17.75 12.42 -27.07
CA PRO A 129 -18.68 13.40 -27.67
C PRO A 129 -20.12 13.38 -27.12
N HIS A 130 -20.44 12.54 -26.13
CA HIS A 130 -21.79 12.47 -25.56
C HIS A 130 -21.70 12.25 -24.05
N THR A 131 -21.77 13.33 -23.28
CA THR A 131 -21.71 13.26 -21.81
C THR A 131 -22.99 13.83 -21.18
N PRO A 132 -23.64 13.08 -20.27
CA PRO A 132 -24.57 13.62 -19.26
C PRO A 132 -23.87 14.69 -18.39
N PRO A 133 -24.61 15.44 -17.54
CA PRO A 133 -24.09 16.64 -16.90
C PRO A 133 -22.85 16.38 -16.03
N VAL A 134 -21.97 17.38 -16.04
CA VAL A 134 -20.69 17.48 -15.32
C VAL A 134 -20.82 16.95 -13.88
N PRO A 135 -20.09 15.89 -13.50
CA PRO A 135 -19.99 15.48 -12.11
C PRO A 135 -19.24 16.53 -11.29
N ASN A 136 -19.71 16.74 -10.06
CA ASN A 136 -19.16 17.65 -9.05
C ASN A 136 -17.61 17.54 -8.94
N PRO A 137 -16.85 18.65 -8.96
CA PRO A 137 -15.38 18.66 -8.83
C PRO A 137 -14.83 18.03 -7.53
N ASP A 138 -15.67 17.81 -6.51
CA ASP A 138 -15.30 17.04 -5.31
C ASP A 138 -15.29 15.51 -5.51
N GLN A 139 -15.82 15.02 -6.64
CA GLN A 139 -15.79 13.61 -7.03
C GLN A 139 -14.63 13.35 -7.99
N SER A 140 -13.46 13.06 -7.42
CA SER A 140 -12.27 12.64 -8.17
C SER A 140 -12.58 11.41 -9.04
N PRO A 141 -12.63 11.51 -10.39
CA PRO A 141 -13.03 10.41 -11.28
C PRO A 141 -11.98 9.28 -11.40
N LEU A 142 -10.85 9.40 -10.68
CA LEU A 142 -9.80 8.37 -10.61
C LEU A 142 -10.11 7.22 -9.64
N HIS A 143 -11.24 7.25 -8.91
CA HIS A 143 -11.72 6.08 -8.16
C HIS A 143 -12.11 4.88 -9.04
N THR A 144 -12.09 5.04 -10.37
CA THR A 144 -12.37 3.98 -11.35
C THR A 144 -11.14 3.19 -11.80
N TYR A 145 -9.92 3.55 -11.38
CA TYR A 145 -8.73 2.76 -11.70
C TYR A 145 -8.60 1.61 -10.72
N GLY A 146 -9.06 0.46 -11.18
CA GLY A 146 -8.79 -0.82 -10.56
C GLY A 146 -7.32 -0.97 -10.24
N THR A 147 -7.00 -1.26 -8.99
CA THR A 147 -5.72 -1.87 -8.62
C THR A 147 -5.44 -3.00 -9.61
N ILE A 148 -4.22 -3.09 -10.13
CA ILE A 148 -3.84 -4.23 -10.95
C ILE A 148 -3.85 -5.43 -10.01
N ALA A 149 -4.77 -6.38 -10.19
CA ALA A 149 -4.80 -7.60 -9.38
C ALA A 149 -3.71 -8.56 -9.80
N GLY A 150 -3.35 -8.53 -11.09
CA GLY A 150 -2.41 -9.45 -11.67
C GLY A 150 -2.46 -9.45 -13.19
N PHE A 151 -1.95 -10.53 -13.78
CA PHE A 151 -1.91 -10.77 -15.22
C PHE A 151 -2.38 -12.19 -15.52
N GLN A 152 -3.18 -12.37 -16.56
CA GLN A 152 -3.60 -13.65 -17.08
C GLN A 152 -2.72 -14.03 -18.27
N CYS A 153 -1.91 -15.07 -18.10
CA CYS A 153 -0.95 -15.60 -19.05
C CYS A 153 -1.44 -16.96 -19.55
N GLY A 154 -2.21 -16.98 -20.64
CA GLY A 154 -2.93 -18.18 -21.06
C GLY A 154 -3.92 -18.65 -19.99
N LEU A 155 -3.72 -19.85 -19.44
CA LEU A 155 -4.55 -20.40 -18.36
C LEU A 155 -4.04 -20.01 -16.96
N GLU A 156 -2.84 -19.43 -16.84
CA GLU A 156 -2.23 -19.09 -15.56
C GLU A 156 -2.57 -17.65 -15.15
N SER A 157 -2.93 -17.46 -13.88
CA SER A 157 -3.07 -16.13 -13.28
C SER A 157 -1.86 -15.81 -12.43
N ILE A 158 -1.23 -14.67 -12.69
CA ILE A 158 -0.07 -14.15 -11.97
C ILE A 158 -0.52 -13.01 -11.09
N GLU A 159 -0.45 -13.20 -9.78
CA GLU A 159 -0.84 -12.19 -8.81
C GLU A 159 0.12 -11.01 -8.78
N ASN A 160 -0.40 -9.81 -8.53
CA ASN A 160 0.37 -8.57 -8.50
C ASN A 160 1.48 -8.59 -7.44
N ASP A 161 1.27 -9.29 -6.32
CA ASP A 161 2.27 -9.40 -5.26
C ASP A 161 3.51 -10.19 -5.71
N LEU A 162 3.32 -11.25 -6.50
CA LEU A 162 4.43 -12.01 -7.10
C LEU A 162 5.23 -11.13 -8.06
N ILE A 163 4.57 -10.26 -8.81
CA ILE A 163 5.21 -9.32 -9.73
C ILE A 163 6.02 -8.28 -8.98
N ILE A 164 5.45 -7.66 -7.95
CA ILE A 164 6.16 -6.69 -7.10
C ILE A 164 7.38 -7.36 -6.47
N TRP A 165 7.21 -8.54 -5.88
CA TRP A 165 8.30 -9.27 -5.25
C TRP A 165 9.41 -9.61 -6.25
N LYS A 166 9.06 -10.12 -7.44
CA LYS A 166 10.02 -10.43 -8.49
C LYS A 166 10.74 -9.18 -9.00
N LEU A 167 10.07 -8.03 -9.14
CA LEU A 167 10.73 -6.76 -9.50
C LEU A 167 11.72 -6.31 -8.43
N LEU A 168 11.34 -6.42 -7.15
CA LEU A 168 12.25 -6.13 -6.03
C LEU A 168 13.46 -7.07 -6.02
N PHE A 169 13.26 -8.35 -6.34
CA PHE A 169 14.35 -9.30 -6.49
C PHE A 169 15.26 -8.93 -7.67
N MET A 170 14.71 -8.57 -8.83
CA MET A 170 15.46 -8.19 -10.03
C MET A 170 16.35 -6.97 -9.80
N THR A 171 15.83 -5.92 -9.14
CA THR A 171 16.62 -4.72 -8.83
C THR A 171 17.88 -5.02 -8.01
N LYS A 172 17.84 -6.06 -7.17
CA LYS A 172 19.00 -6.52 -6.41
C LYS A 172 19.94 -7.42 -7.21
N MET A 173 19.42 -8.11 -8.23
CA MET A 173 20.12 -9.13 -9.01
C MET A 173 20.59 -8.63 -10.39
N LEU A 174 20.33 -7.38 -10.76
CA LEU A 174 20.89 -6.74 -11.95
C LEU A 174 22.42 -6.86 -12.08
N PRO A 175 23.22 -6.86 -10.99
CA PRO A 175 24.66 -7.11 -11.08
C PRO A 175 25.05 -8.56 -11.40
N CYS A 176 24.12 -9.51 -11.35
CA CYS A 176 24.43 -10.91 -11.68
C CYS A 176 24.58 -11.09 -13.20
N GLU A 177 25.76 -11.54 -13.63
CA GLU A 177 26.05 -11.83 -15.03
C GLU A 177 25.20 -13.00 -15.55
N SER A 178 24.42 -12.74 -16.61
CA SER A 178 23.77 -13.64 -17.59
C SER A 178 22.93 -14.85 -17.13
N GLN A 179 22.99 -15.27 -15.86
CA GLN A 179 22.34 -16.51 -15.40
C GLN A 179 20.93 -16.32 -14.85
N CYS A 180 20.54 -15.09 -14.47
CA CYS A 180 19.25 -14.83 -13.82
C CYS A 180 18.13 -14.39 -14.78
N TYR A 181 18.49 -13.99 -16.00
CA TYR A 181 17.58 -13.50 -17.03
C TYR A 181 18.05 -13.95 -18.41
N THR A 182 17.11 -13.95 -19.36
CA THR A 182 17.42 -14.16 -20.78
C THR A 182 17.14 -12.87 -21.54
N ARG A 183 17.86 -12.63 -22.65
CA ARG A 183 17.46 -11.52 -23.54
C ARG A 183 16.10 -11.87 -24.15
N PHE A 184 15.15 -10.96 -24.05
CA PHE A 184 13.87 -11.12 -24.69
C PHE A 184 14.07 -11.01 -26.21
N PRO A 185 13.70 -12.03 -27.00
CA PRO A 185 14.11 -12.12 -28.40
C PRO A 185 13.32 -11.20 -29.33
N GLU A 186 12.15 -10.73 -28.88
CA GLU A 186 11.25 -9.92 -29.69
C GLU A 186 11.46 -8.42 -29.40
N SER A 187 11.41 -7.59 -30.44
CA SER A 187 11.40 -6.14 -30.29
C SER A 187 10.05 -5.69 -29.73
N ILE A 188 10.05 -4.99 -28.60
CA ILE A 188 8.84 -4.40 -28.03
C ILE A 188 8.64 -3.02 -28.67
N PRO A 189 7.49 -2.74 -29.34
CA PRO A 189 7.24 -1.43 -29.92
C PRO A 189 7.36 -0.30 -28.88
N GLY A 190 8.22 0.68 -29.17
CA GLY A 190 8.51 1.79 -28.26
C GLY A 190 9.57 1.50 -27.18
N LEU A 191 10.10 0.29 -27.10
CA LEU A 191 11.23 0.00 -26.23
C LEU A 191 12.55 0.32 -26.96
N LYS A 192 13.35 1.23 -26.39
CA LYS A 192 14.74 1.44 -26.82
C LYS A 192 15.65 0.54 -25.99
N GLY A 193 16.53 -0.21 -26.64
CA GLY A 193 17.48 -1.10 -25.97
C GLY A 193 17.01 -2.56 -25.91
N THR A 194 17.72 -3.36 -25.12
CA THR A 194 17.48 -4.80 -25.01
C THR A 194 16.48 -5.08 -23.89
N ALA A 195 15.37 -5.75 -24.19
CA ALA A 195 14.47 -6.24 -23.15
C ALA A 195 15.07 -7.48 -22.46
N LEU A 196 14.85 -7.60 -21.16
CA LEU A 196 15.26 -8.73 -20.35
C LEU A 196 14.02 -9.52 -19.93
N ALA A 197 14.04 -10.83 -20.15
CA ALA A 197 13.00 -11.76 -19.79
C ALA A 197 13.40 -12.56 -18.57
N TRP A 198 12.65 -12.37 -17.49
CA TRP A 198 12.87 -13.00 -16.21
C TRP A 198 11.81 -14.08 -15.96
N PRO A 199 12.20 -15.35 -15.75
CA PRO A 199 11.22 -16.39 -15.54
C PRO A 199 10.45 -16.18 -14.24
N LEU A 200 9.12 -16.23 -14.31
CA LEU A 200 8.21 -16.16 -13.16
C LEU A 200 8.06 -17.57 -12.56
N VAL A 201 9.15 -18.11 -12.05
CA VAL A 201 9.13 -19.35 -11.26
C VAL A 201 8.81 -18.99 -9.81
N ARG A 202 7.89 -19.73 -9.18
CA ARG A 202 7.53 -19.56 -7.76
C ARG A 202 8.65 -19.95 -6.79
N THR A 203 9.72 -20.55 -7.28
CA THR A 203 10.86 -20.95 -6.44
C THR A 203 11.85 -19.80 -6.25
N ASP A 204 12.43 -19.73 -5.05
CA ASP A 204 13.44 -18.74 -4.68
C ASP A 204 14.81 -19.01 -5.32
N ASN A 205 15.00 -20.21 -5.90
CA ASN A 205 16.24 -20.59 -6.56
C ASN A 205 16.11 -20.41 -8.09
N PRO A 206 16.67 -19.32 -8.68
CA PRO A 206 16.64 -19.12 -10.13
C PRO A 206 17.46 -20.17 -10.90
N SER A 207 18.40 -20.85 -10.21
CA SER A 207 19.24 -21.89 -10.81
C SER A 207 18.59 -23.28 -10.85
N SER A 208 17.48 -23.48 -10.12
CA SER A 208 16.67 -24.68 -10.30
C SER A 208 15.85 -24.51 -11.57
N ILE A 209 16.51 -24.68 -12.71
CA ILE A 209 15.84 -25.12 -13.94
C ILE A 209 15.38 -26.54 -13.65
N GLU A 210 14.34 -26.66 -12.82
CA GLU A 210 13.59 -27.88 -12.72
C GLU A 210 13.14 -28.19 -14.14
N LYS A 211 13.45 -29.41 -14.58
CA LYS A 211 13.01 -30.01 -15.83
C LYS A 211 11.50 -30.23 -15.81
N SER A 212 10.72 -29.20 -15.48
CA SER A 212 9.27 -29.21 -15.54
C SER A 212 8.91 -29.29 -17.03
N PRO A 213 8.32 -30.41 -17.46
CA PRO A 213 8.02 -30.62 -18.86
C PRO A 213 6.93 -29.63 -19.31
N ALA A 214 7.30 -28.75 -20.24
CA ALA A 214 6.41 -28.10 -21.21
C ALA A 214 5.25 -27.22 -20.69
N ARG A 215 5.19 -26.85 -19.42
CA ARG A 215 4.21 -25.82 -18.98
C ARG A 215 4.74 -24.44 -19.30
N SER A 216 3.95 -23.69 -20.08
CA SER A 216 4.20 -22.35 -20.60
C SER A 216 4.91 -21.48 -19.58
N ALA A 217 6.21 -21.26 -19.76
CA ALA A 217 6.95 -20.41 -18.86
C ALA A 217 6.42 -18.97 -19.00
N SER A 218 5.86 -18.47 -17.91
CA SER A 218 5.52 -17.07 -17.75
C SER A 218 6.78 -16.27 -17.42
N TYR A 219 6.89 -15.07 -17.97
CA TYR A 219 8.05 -14.19 -17.86
C TYR A 219 7.61 -12.78 -17.48
N LEU A 220 8.42 -12.15 -16.64
CA LEU A 220 8.39 -10.72 -16.45
C LEU A 220 9.39 -10.08 -17.40
N ILE A 221 8.93 -9.13 -18.19
CA ILE A 221 9.78 -8.40 -19.13
C ILE A 221 10.13 -7.05 -18.53
N THR A 222 11.42 -6.78 -18.44
CA THR A 222 11.96 -5.48 -18.02
C THR A 222 12.79 -4.87 -19.14
N ASP A 223 13.10 -3.59 -19.02
CA ASP A 223 14.20 -3.00 -19.77
C ASP A 223 15.55 -3.41 -19.15
N GLU A 224 16.65 -2.95 -19.77
CA GLU A 224 18.02 -3.18 -19.29
C GLU A 224 18.33 -2.55 -17.93
N LEU A 225 17.46 -1.66 -17.42
CA LEU A 225 17.58 -1.01 -16.12
C LEU A 225 16.73 -1.71 -15.04
N GLY A 226 15.99 -2.76 -15.41
CA GLY A 226 15.08 -3.48 -14.52
C GLY A 226 13.71 -2.81 -14.35
N SER A 227 13.36 -1.81 -15.15
CA SER A 227 12.02 -1.22 -15.13
C SER A 227 11.03 -2.20 -15.74
N PHE A 228 9.88 -2.39 -15.09
CA PHE A 228 8.83 -3.26 -15.60
C PHE A 228 8.26 -2.76 -16.94
N VAL A 229 8.18 -3.65 -17.94
CA VAL A 229 7.62 -3.37 -19.27
C VAL A 229 6.27 -4.09 -19.43
N GLN A 230 6.27 -5.42 -19.33
CA GLN A 230 5.07 -6.25 -19.43
C GLN A 230 5.27 -7.64 -18.83
N ALA A 231 4.18 -8.37 -18.61
CA ALA A 231 4.22 -9.81 -18.40
C ALA A 231 3.96 -10.52 -19.74
N SER A 232 4.63 -11.63 -20.01
CA SER A 232 4.48 -12.41 -21.23
C SER A 232 4.65 -13.90 -20.95
N TYR A 233 4.08 -14.77 -21.79
CA TYR A 233 4.29 -16.21 -21.68
C TYR A 233 4.76 -16.79 -23.00
N ARG A 234 5.60 -17.82 -22.93
CA ARG A 234 6.18 -18.45 -24.12
C ARG A 234 5.30 -19.59 -24.60
N LEU A 235 4.87 -19.51 -25.86
CA LEU A 235 4.12 -20.56 -26.55
C LEU A 235 5.03 -21.75 -26.93
N PRO A 236 4.45 -22.94 -27.20
CA PRO A 236 5.22 -24.12 -27.63
C PRO A 236 6.06 -23.91 -28.89
N ASN A 237 5.66 -22.98 -29.77
CA ASN A 237 6.41 -22.62 -30.98
C ASN A 237 7.58 -21.64 -30.71
N GLY A 238 7.84 -21.31 -29.44
CA GLY A 238 8.91 -20.43 -29.02
C GLY A 238 8.59 -18.94 -29.05
N LYS A 239 7.45 -18.52 -29.61
CA LYS A 239 6.98 -17.12 -29.62
C LYS A 239 6.46 -16.69 -28.25
N TYR A 240 6.48 -15.40 -27.99
CA TYR A 240 5.94 -14.82 -26.76
C TYR A 240 4.60 -14.14 -27.00
N GLU A 241 3.67 -14.33 -26.08
CA GLU A 241 2.41 -13.59 -26.06
C GLU A 241 2.32 -12.73 -24.80
N ARG A 242 1.78 -11.52 -24.96
CA ARG A 242 1.55 -10.60 -23.86
C ARG A 242 0.43 -11.13 -22.97
N CYS A 243 0.65 -11.12 -21.66
CA CYS A 243 -0.39 -11.48 -20.71
C CYS A 243 -1.43 -10.37 -20.60
N ASN A 244 -2.69 -10.77 -20.47
CA ASN A 244 -3.80 -9.84 -20.29
C ASN A 244 -3.77 -9.29 -18.87
N MET A 245 -3.72 -7.98 -18.73
CA MET A 245 -3.79 -7.32 -17.43
C MET A 245 -5.16 -7.58 -16.78
N VAL A 246 -5.16 -8.22 -15.62
CA VAL A 246 -6.37 -8.41 -14.82
C VAL A 246 -6.54 -7.16 -13.96
N LYS A 247 -7.35 -6.22 -14.46
CA LYS A 247 -7.81 -5.10 -13.63
C LYS A 247 -8.74 -5.70 -12.59
N THR A 248 -8.39 -5.59 -11.30
CA THR A 248 -9.43 -5.73 -10.28
C THR A 248 -10.38 -4.60 -10.57
N ASN A 249 -11.62 -4.88 -10.95
CA ASN A 249 -12.63 -3.83 -10.96
C ASN A 249 -12.53 -3.20 -9.56
N PRO A 250 -12.37 -1.88 -9.37
CA PRO A 250 -12.33 -1.33 -8.02
C PRO A 250 -13.63 -1.67 -7.26
N ASN A 251 -14.68 -2.00 -8.01
CA ASN A 251 -15.92 -2.62 -7.54
C ASN A 251 -15.88 -4.16 -7.42
N SER A 252 -14.71 -4.82 -7.41
CA SER A 252 -14.56 -6.24 -7.09
C SER A 252 -13.65 -6.50 -5.89
N LEU A 253 -12.88 -5.49 -5.43
CA LEU A 253 -12.23 -5.49 -4.11
C LEU A 253 -13.06 -4.77 -3.03
N ILE A 254 -13.91 -3.82 -3.42
CA ILE A 254 -15.22 -3.74 -2.76
C ILE A 254 -15.96 -4.93 -3.33
N PRO A 255 -16.36 -5.92 -2.52
CA PRO A 255 -17.18 -7.00 -3.04
C PRO A 255 -18.32 -6.37 -3.84
N LYS A 256 -18.46 -6.77 -5.11
CA LYS A 256 -19.80 -6.97 -5.68
C LYS A 256 -20.46 -8.17 -4.97
N SER A 257 -20.34 -8.21 -3.64
CA SER A 257 -21.28 -8.94 -2.82
C SER A 257 -22.61 -8.28 -3.13
N ARG A 258 -23.46 -9.08 -3.72
CA ARG A 258 -24.86 -8.79 -3.98
C ARG A 258 -25.42 -7.96 -2.84
N ARG A 259 -25.73 -6.68 -3.10
CA ARG A 259 -26.58 -5.85 -2.24
C ARG A 259 -26.09 -5.66 -0.79
N THR A 260 -24.80 -5.73 -0.48
CA THR A 260 -24.38 -5.29 0.86
C THR A 260 -24.53 -3.78 0.96
N ASN A 261 -25.25 -3.39 1.99
CA ASN A 261 -25.75 -2.04 2.22
C ASN A 261 -24.54 -1.11 2.42
N ARG A 262 -24.30 -0.15 1.50
CA ARG A 262 -23.19 0.83 1.62
C ARG A 262 -23.20 1.57 2.97
N GLU A 263 -24.35 1.58 3.63
CA GLU A 263 -24.58 2.10 4.98
C GLU A 263 -23.67 1.48 6.06
N ASN A 264 -23.11 0.30 5.83
CA ASN A 264 -22.28 -0.39 6.84
C ASN A 264 -20.78 -0.04 6.79
N ILE A 265 -20.31 0.70 5.79
CA ILE A 265 -18.89 1.08 5.71
C ILE A 265 -18.66 2.33 6.55
N LYS A 266 -17.89 2.20 7.65
CA LYS A 266 -17.43 3.33 8.44
C LYS A 266 -16.05 3.77 7.99
N LEU A 267 -15.91 5.05 7.67
CA LEU A 267 -14.62 5.68 7.40
C LEU A 267 -13.98 6.13 8.71
N GLY A 268 -12.66 5.98 8.81
CA GLY A 268 -11.91 6.33 10.01
C GLY A 268 -10.40 6.34 9.82
N PHE A 269 -9.66 6.48 10.91
CA PHE A 269 -8.21 6.37 10.95
C PHE A 269 -7.81 5.16 11.78
N LEU A 270 -7.05 4.26 11.17
CA LEU A 270 -6.46 3.10 11.81
C LEU A 270 -5.02 3.40 12.25
N CYS A 271 -4.83 3.45 13.56
CA CYS A 271 -3.50 3.37 14.16
C CYS A 271 -3.23 1.88 14.48
N ASP A 272 -3.34 1.52 15.76
CA ASP A 272 -3.61 0.17 16.28
C ASP A 272 -5.05 0.06 16.83
N ILE A 273 -5.78 1.17 16.81
CA ILE A 273 -7.21 1.30 17.11
C ILE A 273 -7.82 2.04 15.92
N PHE A 274 -9.04 1.65 15.56
CA PHE A 274 -9.80 2.33 14.52
C PHE A 274 -10.66 3.44 15.13
N PHE A 275 -10.38 4.68 14.76
CA PHE A 275 -11.17 5.86 15.15
C PHE A 275 -12.05 6.27 13.97
N ASP A 276 -13.35 6.00 14.06
CA ASP A 276 -14.33 6.36 13.04
C ASP A 276 -14.62 7.87 13.01
N ASP A 277 -15.10 8.36 11.87
CA ASP A 277 -15.33 9.79 11.63
C ASP A 277 -16.34 10.42 12.58
N ASP A 278 -17.37 9.68 12.98
CA ASP A 278 -18.40 10.17 13.90
C ASP A 278 -17.76 10.56 15.23
N PHE A 279 -16.99 9.62 15.82
CA PHE A 279 -16.22 9.87 17.05
C PHE A 279 -15.23 11.04 16.91
N LEU A 280 -14.50 11.13 15.80
CA LEU A 280 -13.52 12.19 15.57
C LEU A 280 -14.17 13.57 15.38
N SER A 281 -15.32 13.60 14.71
CA SER A 281 -16.15 14.81 14.55
C SER A 281 -16.63 15.31 15.90
N ASP A 282 -17.12 14.44 16.78
CA ASP A 282 -17.57 14.83 18.12
C ASP A 282 -16.41 15.31 19.00
N CYS A 283 -15.24 14.69 18.91
CA CYS A 283 -14.03 15.20 19.54
C CYS A 283 -13.65 16.61 19.04
N ALA A 284 -13.77 16.88 17.74
CA ALA A 284 -13.46 18.18 17.16
C ALA A 284 -14.46 19.28 17.59
N LYS A 285 -15.75 18.95 17.72
CA LYS A 285 -16.77 19.85 18.28
C LYS A 285 -16.44 20.21 19.72
N LEU A 286 -16.15 19.22 20.57
CA LEU A 286 -15.78 19.45 21.96
C LEU A 286 -14.48 20.29 22.06
N ALA A 287 -13.51 20.04 21.18
CA ALA A 287 -12.28 20.84 21.10
C ALA A 287 -12.56 22.32 20.80
N ASN A 288 -13.51 22.62 19.92
CA ASN A 288 -13.92 23.99 19.60
C ASN A 288 -14.56 24.70 20.79
N GLU A 289 -15.47 24.02 21.49
CA GLU A 289 -16.10 24.56 22.70
C GLU A 289 -15.07 24.86 23.79
N GLN A 290 -14.13 23.94 24.02
CA GLN A 290 -13.09 24.07 25.04
C GLN A 290 -12.07 25.17 24.69
N TYR A 291 -11.72 25.31 23.41
CA TYR A 291 -10.85 26.39 22.95
C TYR A 291 -11.45 27.78 23.23
N ARG A 292 -12.75 27.96 22.97
CA ARG A 292 -13.46 29.23 23.23
C ARG A 292 -13.48 29.60 24.71
N ASN A 293 -13.58 28.59 25.57
CA ASN A 293 -13.57 28.74 27.02
C ASN A 293 -12.15 28.82 27.62
N ARG A 294 -11.11 28.91 26.78
CA ARG A 294 -9.69 29.06 27.17
C ARG A 294 -9.17 27.93 28.07
N TYR A 295 -9.66 26.71 27.87
CA TYR A 295 -9.09 25.53 28.52
C TYR A 295 -7.72 25.16 27.94
N LEU A 296 -7.03 24.22 28.61
CA LEU A 296 -5.68 23.78 28.23
C LEU A 296 -5.59 23.18 26.82
N TYR A 297 -6.66 22.52 26.35
CA TYR A 297 -6.73 21.90 25.04
C TYR A 297 -7.85 22.51 24.19
N PRO A 298 -7.73 22.46 22.84
CA PRO A 298 -6.59 21.94 22.08
C PRO A 298 -5.35 22.85 22.16
N ILE A 299 -4.16 22.27 22.02
CA ILE A 299 -2.88 23.01 22.09
C ILE A 299 -2.40 23.33 20.66
N PRO A 300 -2.07 24.60 20.35
CA PRO A 300 -1.41 24.93 19.09
C PRO A 300 -0.01 24.32 19.03
N LYS A 301 0.32 23.64 17.94
CA LYS A 301 1.62 23.01 17.73
C LYS A 301 2.06 23.10 16.27
N TYR A 302 3.35 23.36 16.06
CA TYR A 302 3.99 23.20 14.76
C TYR A 302 4.47 21.76 14.60
N LEU A 303 3.98 21.04 13.58
CA LEU A 303 4.33 19.63 13.33
C LEU A 303 5.25 19.45 12.12
N GLY A 304 6.08 20.46 11.83
CA GLY A 304 7.01 20.49 10.71
C GLY A 304 6.38 21.03 9.43
N ASP A 305 7.23 21.29 8.42
CA ASP A 305 6.87 22.05 7.22
C ASP A 305 5.73 21.41 6.41
N LYS A 306 5.58 20.08 6.49
CA LYS A 306 4.55 19.31 5.78
C LYS A 306 3.17 19.36 6.43
N ILE A 307 3.04 19.83 7.66
CA ILE A 307 1.76 19.89 8.40
C ILE A 307 1.48 21.31 8.87
N GLY A 308 2.53 22.09 9.13
CA GLY A 308 2.43 23.47 9.57
C GLY A 308 1.91 23.61 11.00
N HIS A 309 1.27 24.75 11.25
CA HIS A 309 0.62 25.07 12.52
C HIS A 309 -0.77 24.43 12.59
N VAL A 310 -0.97 23.60 13.60
CA VAL A 310 -2.22 22.86 13.82
C VAL A 310 -2.63 22.91 15.29
N LEU A 311 -3.87 22.54 15.56
CA LEU A 311 -4.39 22.32 16.90
C LEU A 311 -4.35 20.81 17.20
N ILE A 312 -3.81 20.44 18.36
CA ILE A 312 -3.76 19.06 18.81
C ILE A 312 -4.73 18.83 19.96
N TRP A 313 -5.58 17.83 19.77
CA TRP A 313 -6.57 17.38 20.75
C TRP A 313 -6.31 15.92 21.14
N PRO A 314 -5.98 15.62 22.41
CA PRO A 314 -5.81 14.24 22.86
C PRO A 314 -7.11 13.43 22.70
N ILE A 315 -6.99 12.22 22.17
CA ILE A 315 -8.10 11.26 22.07
C ILE A 315 -7.75 9.95 22.76
N PHE A 316 -8.77 9.22 23.20
CA PHE A 316 -8.60 8.02 24.03
C PHE A 316 -8.95 6.74 23.27
N ALA A 317 -8.20 5.69 23.54
CA ALA A 317 -8.34 4.35 22.96
C ALA A 317 -9.74 3.75 23.13
N ASN A 318 -10.37 4.02 24.28
CA ASN A 318 -11.72 3.57 24.64
C ASN A 318 -12.83 4.39 23.94
N LYS A 319 -12.48 5.33 23.06
CA LYS A 319 -13.41 6.20 22.32
C LYS A 319 -14.36 7.02 23.20
N THR A 320 -13.97 7.36 24.43
CA THR A 320 -14.76 8.29 25.24
C THR A 320 -14.49 9.73 24.82
N VAL A 321 -15.56 10.49 24.54
CA VAL A 321 -15.50 11.92 24.24
C VAL A 321 -15.55 12.70 25.56
N VAL A 322 -14.38 13.02 26.12
CA VAL A 322 -14.24 13.74 27.39
C VAL A 322 -13.19 14.83 27.27
N THR A 323 -13.31 15.87 28.10
CA THR A 323 -12.29 16.93 28.18
C THR A 323 -10.96 16.33 28.65
N PRO A 324 -9.89 16.38 27.84
CA PRO A 324 -8.64 15.76 28.19
C PRO A 324 -7.93 16.57 29.27
N VAL A 325 -7.65 15.92 30.40
CA VAL A 325 -6.85 16.50 31.49
C VAL A 325 -5.36 16.18 31.31
N ARG A 326 -5.04 15.16 30.50
CA ARG A 326 -3.69 14.65 30.31
C ARG A 326 -3.42 14.35 28.83
N PRO A 327 -2.15 14.45 28.39
CA PRO A 327 -1.77 13.97 27.07
C PRO A 327 -2.02 12.46 26.98
N THR A 328 -2.42 11.99 25.80
CA THR A 328 -2.65 10.59 25.52
C THR A 328 -1.72 10.12 24.39
N ARG A 329 -1.69 8.82 24.15
CA ARG A 329 -0.94 8.21 23.04
C ARG A 329 -1.49 8.63 21.67
N TYR A 330 -2.74 9.07 21.58
CA TYR A 330 -3.40 9.41 20.33
C TYR A 330 -3.80 10.87 20.31
N SER A 331 -3.64 11.52 19.18
CA SER A 331 -3.87 12.94 19.05
C SER A 331 -4.62 13.21 17.77
N LEU A 332 -5.80 13.80 17.90
CA LEU A 332 -6.55 14.35 16.79
C LEU A 332 -5.90 15.66 16.36
N VAL A 333 -5.54 15.74 15.09
CA VAL A 333 -5.00 16.95 14.47
C VAL A 333 -6.13 17.68 13.79
N ILE A 334 -6.32 18.92 14.23
CA ILE A 334 -7.41 19.78 13.82
C ILE A 334 -6.80 21.05 13.23
N ASN A 335 -7.37 21.56 12.14
CA ASN A 335 -6.95 22.86 11.61
C ASN A 335 -7.57 24.04 12.39
N SER A 336 -7.19 25.27 12.03
CA SER A 336 -7.72 26.50 12.66
C SER A 336 -9.24 26.70 12.52
N LYS A 337 -9.89 25.96 11.62
CA LYS A 337 -11.36 25.96 11.42
C LYS A 337 -12.05 24.79 12.14
N PHE A 338 -11.36 24.14 13.08
CA PHE A 338 -11.84 22.98 13.82
C PHE A 338 -12.24 21.76 12.95
N LYS A 339 -11.70 21.65 11.72
CA LYS A 339 -11.90 20.46 10.88
C LYS A 339 -10.85 19.40 11.16
N VAL A 340 -11.28 18.15 11.27
CA VAL A 340 -10.40 16.98 11.40
C VAL A 340 -9.51 16.86 10.17
N SER A 341 -8.20 16.90 10.37
CA SER A 341 -7.20 16.69 9.31
C SER A 341 -6.70 15.25 9.32
N ARG A 342 -6.26 14.77 10.49
CA ARG A 342 -5.72 13.41 10.66
C ARG A 342 -5.67 12.99 12.12
N VAL A 343 -5.38 11.71 12.34
CA VAL A 343 -5.03 11.17 13.66
C VAL A 343 -3.55 10.85 13.70
N LEU A 344 -2.91 11.25 14.80
CA LEU A 344 -1.53 10.92 15.11
C LEU A 344 -1.47 9.95 16.29
N ARG A 345 -0.46 9.09 16.25
CA ARG A 345 -0.05 8.28 17.38
C ARG A 345 1.33 8.70 17.84
N TYR A 346 1.45 9.06 19.11
CA TYR A 346 2.73 9.33 19.73
C TYR A 346 3.40 8.04 20.19
N THR A 347 4.68 7.90 19.86
CA THR A 347 5.55 6.82 20.32
C THR A 347 6.80 7.45 20.94
N ARG A 348 7.29 6.90 22.06
CA ARG A 348 8.45 7.46 22.76
C ARG A 348 9.67 7.60 21.85
N ASN A 349 9.89 6.65 20.95
CA ASN A 349 11.10 6.54 20.14
C ASN A 349 11.00 7.25 18.78
N HIS A 350 9.79 7.53 18.28
CA HIS A 350 9.59 8.08 16.94
C HIS A 350 8.69 9.32 16.91
N GLY A 351 8.34 9.86 18.06
CA GLY A 351 7.41 10.97 18.16
C GLY A 351 6.04 10.63 17.56
N TYR A 352 5.43 11.60 16.89
CA TYR A 352 4.13 11.42 16.24
C TYR A 352 4.26 10.72 14.90
N ARG A 353 3.39 9.72 14.67
CA ARG A 353 3.20 9.06 13.38
C ARG A 353 1.75 9.22 12.91
N ASN A 354 1.57 9.42 11.61
CA ASN A 354 0.23 9.46 11.01
C ASN A 354 -0.42 8.07 11.08
N CYS A 355 -1.70 8.04 11.44
CA CYS A 355 -2.52 6.86 11.32
C CYS A 355 -3.09 6.74 9.90
N LEU A 356 -3.38 5.52 9.47
CA LEU A 356 -3.81 5.22 8.11
C LEU A 356 -5.30 5.50 7.95
N ARG A 357 -5.68 6.29 6.95
CA ARG A 357 -7.09 6.52 6.60
C ARG A 357 -7.66 5.28 5.91
N LEU A 358 -8.74 4.70 6.44
CA LEU A 358 -9.36 3.49 5.89
C LEU A 358 -10.89 3.50 6.05
N GLY A 359 -11.58 2.69 5.23
CA GLY A 359 -12.96 2.30 5.45
C GLY A 359 -13.02 0.86 5.94
N ILE A 360 -13.81 0.60 6.98
CA ILE A 360 -14.05 -0.73 7.53
C ILE A 360 -15.53 -1.05 7.37
N GLU A 361 -15.84 -2.21 6.81
CA GLU A 361 -17.20 -2.73 6.79
C GLU A 361 -17.56 -3.22 8.20
N MET A 362 -18.52 -2.56 8.81
CA MET A 362 -18.98 -2.84 10.17
C MET A 362 -20.14 -3.83 10.15
N ASN A 363 -20.34 -4.52 11.27
CA ASN A 363 -21.48 -5.43 11.47
C ASN A 363 -21.52 -6.55 10.42
N GLN A 364 -20.33 -7.00 9.99
CA GLN A 364 -20.23 -8.18 9.14
C GLN A 364 -20.76 -9.41 9.90
N GLU A 365 -21.32 -10.39 9.20
CA GLU A 365 -21.78 -11.60 9.87
C GLU A 365 -20.58 -12.32 10.51
N PRO A 366 -20.63 -12.63 11.82
CA PRO A 366 -19.56 -13.36 12.48
C PRO A 366 -19.49 -14.78 11.93
N GLU A 367 -18.29 -15.34 12.00
CA GLU A 367 -18.04 -16.74 11.76
C GLU A 367 -18.84 -17.62 12.74
N LYS A 368 -19.55 -18.61 12.22
CA LYS A 368 -20.47 -19.49 12.99
C LYS A 368 -19.95 -20.92 13.12
N SER A 369 -18.95 -21.29 12.32
CA SER A 369 -18.41 -22.65 12.33
C SER A 369 -17.49 -22.90 13.53
N ASP A 370 -17.48 -24.15 13.98
CA ASP A 370 -16.43 -24.70 14.83
C ASP A 370 -15.17 -24.95 14.01
N PHE A 371 -14.02 -25.03 14.69
CA PHE A 371 -12.71 -25.13 14.06
C PHE A 371 -11.96 -26.40 14.45
N THR A 372 -11.20 -26.96 13.52
CA THR A 372 -10.22 -28.01 13.79
C THR A 372 -8.80 -27.41 13.75
N CYS A 373 -8.20 -27.31 14.92
CA CYS A 373 -6.83 -26.83 15.14
C CYS A 373 -5.96 -28.00 15.61
N ASP A 374 -4.98 -28.43 14.83
CA ASP A 374 -4.05 -29.53 15.17
C ASP A 374 -4.75 -30.82 15.67
N ASN A 375 -5.79 -31.27 14.94
CA ASN A 375 -6.65 -32.41 15.27
C ASN A 375 -7.51 -32.25 16.53
N GLN A 376 -7.68 -31.02 17.03
CA GLN A 376 -8.59 -30.69 18.13
C GLN A 376 -9.71 -29.81 17.62
N THR A 377 -10.94 -30.17 17.97
CA THR A 377 -12.10 -29.31 17.72
C THR A 377 -12.13 -28.20 18.77
N VAL A 378 -12.22 -26.96 18.31
CA VAL A 378 -12.40 -25.76 19.12
C VAL A 378 -13.79 -25.21 18.80
N GLU A 379 -14.63 -25.17 19.83
CA GLU A 379 -16.00 -24.66 19.70
C GLU A 379 -15.98 -23.17 19.40
N ASN A 380 -16.82 -22.75 18.45
CA ASN A 380 -17.04 -21.37 18.07
C ASN A 380 -17.42 -20.49 19.28
N ARG A 381 -18.19 -21.06 20.21
CA ARG A 381 -18.60 -20.41 21.45
C ARG A 381 -17.41 -19.94 22.29
N ASP A 382 -16.35 -20.74 22.36
CA ASP A 382 -15.16 -20.39 23.12
C ASP A 382 -14.30 -19.35 22.41
N LEU A 383 -14.21 -19.42 21.07
CA LEU A 383 -13.56 -18.40 20.25
C LEU A 383 -14.27 -17.05 20.33
N THR A 384 -15.60 -17.06 20.31
CA THR A 384 -16.44 -15.86 20.48
C THR A 384 -16.18 -15.21 21.83
N ARG A 385 -16.15 -15.99 22.92
CA ARG A 385 -15.78 -15.48 24.26
C ARG A 385 -14.38 -14.88 24.30
N LEU A 386 -13.41 -15.47 23.60
CA LEU A 386 -12.05 -14.94 23.49
C LEU A 386 -12.00 -13.63 22.70
N ALA A 387 -12.74 -13.53 21.61
CA ALA A 387 -12.87 -12.32 20.82
C ALA A 387 -13.53 -11.19 21.63
N GLU A 388 -14.65 -11.46 22.31
CA GLU A 388 -15.33 -10.50 23.18
C GLU A 388 -14.44 -10.01 24.34
N ALA A 389 -13.73 -10.92 25.01
CA ALA A 389 -12.79 -10.56 26.07
C ALA A 389 -11.66 -9.68 25.53
N SER A 390 -11.10 -10.03 24.37
CA SER A 390 -10.04 -9.25 23.73
C SER A 390 -10.55 -7.89 23.23
N CYS A 391 -11.80 -7.82 22.80
CA CYS A 391 -12.45 -6.58 22.38
C CYS A 391 -12.57 -5.59 23.53
N LYS A 392 -13.02 -6.05 24.70
CA LYS A 392 -13.09 -5.23 25.92
C LYS A 392 -11.69 -4.73 26.33
N ASP A 393 -10.67 -5.53 26.09
CA ASP A 393 -9.27 -5.19 26.37
C ASP A 393 -8.65 -4.19 25.38
N MET A 394 -9.28 -3.89 24.23
CA MET A 394 -8.71 -2.99 23.22
C MET A 394 -8.41 -1.58 23.72
N GLY A 395 -9.23 -1.08 24.66
CA GLY A 395 -9.10 0.24 25.28
C GLY A 395 -8.07 0.31 26.41
N HIS A 396 -7.52 -0.83 26.84
CA HIS A 396 -6.59 -0.93 27.95
C HIS A 396 -5.14 -1.10 27.46
N TYR A 397 -4.17 -0.72 28.29
CA TYR A 397 -2.73 -0.92 28.02
C TYR A 397 -2.32 -2.38 28.23
N ARG A 398 -2.96 -3.30 27.50
CA ARG A 398 -2.65 -4.74 27.52
C ARG A 398 -1.86 -5.13 26.27
N THR A 399 -1.08 -6.20 26.40
CA THR A 399 -0.31 -6.78 25.28
C THR A 399 -1.21 -7.29 24.16
N TYR A 400 -2.46 -7.63 24.48
CA TYR A 400 -3.48 -8.15 23.58
C TYR A 400 -4.71 -7.24 23.57
N PRO A 401 -5.46 -7.22 22.45
CA PRO A 401 -5.22 -7.99 21.22
C PRO A 401 -3.98 -7.52 20.45
N ARG A 402 -3.43 -8.35 19.57
CA ARG A 402 -2.29 -7.99 18.70
C ARG A 402 -2.73 -7.82 17.25
N THR A 403 -1.95 -7.12 16.43
CA THR A 403 -2.29 -6.96 15.01
C THR A 403 -1.96 -8.24 14.25
N TYR A 404 -2.93 -8.76 13.52
CA TYR A 404 -2.73 -9.90 12.63
C TYR A 404 -2.16 -9.42 11.29
N ARG A 405 -1.06 -10.01 10.85
CA ARG A 405 -0.55 -9.83 9.49
C ARG A 405 -0.42 -11.18 8.82
N GLY A 406 -1.29 -11.39 7.85
CA GLY A 406 -1.37 -12.65 7.13
C GLY A 406 -2.52 -12.64 6.13
N PRO A 407 -2.91 -13.83 5.67
CA PRO A 407 -3.95 -14.03 4.66
C PRO A 407 -5.33 -13.58 5.12
N SER A 408 -6.15 -13.10 4.19
CA SER A 408 -7.53 -12.66 4.46
C SER A 408 -8.45 -13.81 4.88
N PHE A 409 -9.47 -13.50 5.66
CA PHE A 409 -10.59 -14.39 5.98
C PHE A 409 -11.77 -14.11 5.03
N ASP A 410 -12.87 -14.87 5.15
CA ASP A 410 -14.09 -14.60 4.37
C ASP A 410 -14.73 -13.24 4.75
N VAL A 411 -14.45 -12.77 5.96
CA VAL A 411 -14.81 -11.45 6.48
C VAL A 411 -13.65 -10.49 6.25
N PHE A 412 -13.92 -9.27 5.80
CA PHE A 412 -12.88 -8.29 5.46
C PHE A 412 -12.22 -7.70 6.70
N GLY A 413 -10.88 -7.68 6.67
CA GLY A 413 -10.04 -7.06 7.69
C GLY A 413 -10.08 -5.53 7.66
N PRO A 414 -9.35 -4.85 8.55
CA PRO A 414 -8.16 -5.34 9.26
C PRO A 414 -8.44 -6.24 10.46
N TYR A 415 -7.47 -7.11 10.80
CA TYR A 415 -7.63 -8.19 11.76
C TYR A 415 -6.76 -8.04 13.02
N LEU A 416 -7.25 -8.60 14.11
CA LEU A 416 -6.65 -8.63 15.43
C LEU A 416 -6.62 -10.07 15.97
N LEU A 417 -5.60 -10.38 16.76
CA LEU A 417 -5.42 -11.66 17.45
C LEU A 417 -5.78 -11.51 18.93
N SER A 418 -6.60 -12.44 19.44
CA SER A 418 -6.86 -12.56 20.87
C SER A 418 -5.61 -12.99 21.64
N GLN A 419 -5.66 -12.92 22.97
CA GLN A 419 -4.67 -13.60 23.80
C GLN A 419 -4.70 -15.12 23.51
N PRO A 420 -3.54 -15.81 23.45
CA PRO A 420 -3.51 -17.27 23.30
C PRO A 420 -4.13 -17.92 24.53
N ASN A 421 -5.08 -18.84 24.29
CA ASN A 421 -5.75 -19.57 25.35
C ASN A 421 -5.15 -20.98 25.50
N ILE A 422 -4.87 -21.37 26.75
CA ILE A 422 -4.27 -22.65 27.12
C ILE A 422 -5.33 -23.47 27.86
N LYS A 423 -6.30 -24.05 27.14
CA LYS A 423 -7.44 -24.70 27.81
C LYS A 423 -7.84 -26.07 27.28
N ILE A 424 -6.90 -26.90 26.85
CA ILE A 424 -7.17 -28.33 26.66
C ILE A 424 -6.09 -29.17 27.33
N LYS A 425 -6.20 -29.32 28.66
CA LYS A 425 -5.39 -30.27 29.42
C LYS A 425 -5.82 -31.70 29.08
N ARG A 426 -5.25 -32.29 28.03
CA ARG A 426 -5.24 -33.75 27.88
C ARG A 426 -4.07 -34.29 28.68
N LYS A 427 -4.33 -35.29 29.55
CA LYS A 427 -3.40 -35.85 30.55
C LYS A 427 -2.01 -36.28 30.04
N ARG A 428 -1.72 -36.26 28.72
CA ARG A 428 -0.45 -36.72 28.13
C ARG A 428 0.01 -36.01 26.82
N LYS A 429 -0.59 -34.90 26.36
CA LYS A 429 -0.16 -34.20 25.12
C LYS A 429 0.14 -32.73 25.40
N ARG A 430 1.10 -32.14 24.65
CA ARG A 430 1.46 -30.72 24.71
C ARG A 430 0.20 -29.85 24.59
N ASP A 431 0.12 -28.81 25.41
CA ASP A 431 -0.99 -27.85 25.36
C ASP A 431 -0.95 -27.09 24.03
N VAL A 432 -1.95 -27.30 23.19
CA VAL A 432 -2.11 -26.57 21.93
C VAL A 432 -2.69 -25.19 22.24
N LYS A 433 -2.01 -24.14 21.79
CA LYS A 433 -2.44 -22.75 21.95
C LYS A 433 -3.12 -22.28 20.68
N TYR A 434 -4.39 -21.88 20.82
CA TYR A 434 -5.14 -21.25 19.75
C TYR A 434 -5.51 -19.81 20.14
N GLN A 435 -5.73 -18.98 19.11
CA GLN A 435 -6.17 -17.60 19.22
C GLN A 435 -7.38 -17.40 18.32
N ALA A 436 -8.34 -16.60 18.80
CA ALA A 436 -9.39 -16.06 17.95
C ALA A 436 -8.83 -14.93 17.08
N VAL A 437 -9.23 -14.92 15.82
CA VAL A 437 -9.00 -13.79 14.91
C VAL A 437 -10.29 -13.00 14.83
N MET A 438 -10.21 -11.70 15.05
CA MET A 438 -11.37 -10.80 15.01
C MET A 438 -11.07 -9.53 14.23
N THR A 439 -12.09 -8.84 13.75
CA THR A 439 -11.99 -7.51 13.14
C THR A 439 -12.00 -6.40 14.20
N HIS A 440 -11.75 -5.16 13.78
CA HIS A 440 -11.76 -3.99 14.67
C HIS A 440 -13.16 -3.60 15.19
N ASP A 441 -14.24 -4.14 14.61
CA ASP A 441 -15.60 -4.06 15.13
C ASP A 441 -15.94 -5.24 16.07
N CYS A 442 -14.93 -6.02 16.48
CA CYS A 442 -15.04 -7.15 17.41
C CYS A 442 -15.78 -8.38 16.87
N THR A 443 -15.94 -8.48 15.55
CA THR A 443 -16.55 -9.64 14.90
C THR A 443 -15.53 -10.79 14.80
N LEU A 444 -15.89 -11.99 15.25
CA LEU A 444 -15.06 -13.20 15.09
C LEU A 444 -15.01 -13.58 13.60
N VAL A 445 -13.80 -13.77 13.06
CA VAL A 445 -13.61 -14.14 11.64
C VAL A 445 -12.94 -15.50 11.44
N GLY A 446 -12.33 -16.05 12.49
CA GLY A 446 -11.74 -17.38 12.45
C GLY A 446 -10.81 -17.66 13.62
N ALA A 447 -9.98 -18.69 13.47
CA ALA A 447 -9.01 -19.10 14.48
C ALA A 447 -7.63 -19.38 13.86
N VAL A 448 -6.60 -19.17 14.67
CA VAL A 448 -5.22 -19.60 14.36
C VAL A 448 -4.67 -20.45 15.50
N VAL A 449 -3.71 -21.32 15.18
CA VAL A 449 -2.99 -22.18 16.11
C VAL A 449 -1.49 -21.91 16.01
N GLU A 450 -0.83 -21.90 17.16
CA GLU A 450 0.64 -21.81 17.23
C GLU A 450 1.26 -23.17 16.91
N THR A 451 2.18 -23.17 15.95
CA THR A 451 2.98 -24.32 15.52
C THR A 451 4.47 -24.04 15.72
N ASP A 452 5.31 -25.04 15.53
CA ASP A 452 6.77 -24.90 15.49
C ASP A 452 7.26 -23.92 14.40
N LYS A 453 6.47 -23.74 13.34
CA LYS A 453 6.75 -22.83 12.22
C LYS A 453 6.04 -21.47 12.34
N GLY A 454 5.43 -21.17 13.48
CA GLY A 454 4.65 -19.95 13.71
C GLY A 454 3.14 -20.17 13.69
N LEU A 455 2.36 -19.13 13.39
CA LEU A 455 0.91 -19.19 13.40
C LEU A 455 0.36 -19.78 12.09
N ARG A 456 -0.68 -20.62 12.19
CA ARG A 456 -1.40 -21.20 11.05
C ARG A 456 -2.91 -21.08 11.25
N LYS A 457 -3.68 -20.82 10.19
CA LYS A 457 -5.14 -20.86 10.24
C LYS A 457 -5.66 -22.25 10.61
N CYS A 458 -6.71 -22.30 11.42
CA CYS A 458 -7.48 -23.51 11.62
C CYS A 458 -8.51 -23.68 10.50
N SER A 459 -8.80 -24.93 10.14
CA SER A 459 -9.88 -25.26 9.21
C SER A 459 -11.19 -25.31 9.98
N ARG A 460 -12.32 -25.04 9.33
CA ARG A 460 -13.65 -25.36 9.85
C ARG A 460 -13.80 -26.87 10.00
N VAL A 461 -14.72 -27.32 10.85
CA VAL A 461 -15.00 -28.77 11.02
C VAL A 461 -15.46 -29.45 9.73
N ASP A 462 -16.05 -28.71 8.78
CA ASP A 462 -16.40 -29.21 7.44
C ASP A 462 -15.19 -29.41 6.51
N GLY A 463 -13.98 -29.06 6.96
CA GLY A 463 -12.73 -29.18 6.21
C GLY A 463 -12.36 -27.94 5.38
N SER A 464 -13.25 -26.96 5.23
CA SER A 464 -12.93 -25.71 4.54
C SER A 464 -12.04 -24.80 5.41
N THR A 465 -11.34 -23.84 4.80
CA THR A 465 -10.53 -22.84 5.54
C THR A 465 -11.06 -21.44 5.21
N PRO A 466 -11.42 -20.60 6.21
CA PRO A 466 -11.96 -19.27 5.93
C PRO A 466 -10.95 -18.41 5.15
N GLY A 467 -11.39 -17.85 4.02
CA GLY A 467 -10.56 -17.11 3.07
C GLY A 467 -9.54 -17.99 2.32
N GLY A 468 -9.71 -19.31 2.34
CA GLY A 468 -8.86 -20.28 1.66
C GLY A 468 -7.59 -20.67 2.42
N TYR A 469 -6.90 -21.68 1.88
CA TYR A 469 -5.56 -22.05 2.32
C TYR A 469 -4.58 -20.93 2.02
N SER A 470 -3.56 -20.83 2.86
CA SER A 470 -2.47 -19.91 2.61
C SER A 470 -1.12 -20.56 2.83
N GLU A 471 -0.23 -20.27 1.89
CA GLU A 471 1.19 -20.59 1.95
C GLU A 471 1.99 -19.54 2.76
N TYR A 472 1.42 -18.34 2.97
CA TYR A 472 2.10 -17.26 3.69
C TYR A 472 2.13 -17.45 5.21
N PRO A 473 3.27 -17.12 5.86
CA PRO A 473 3.39 -17.16 7.31
C PRO A 473 2.50 -16.08 7.94
N ILE A 474 1.77 -16.45 8.99
CA ILE A 474 1.02 -15.51 9.80
C ILE A 474 1.97 -14.93 10.84
N THR A 475 2.06 -13.62 10.86
CA THR A 475 2.88 -12.88 11.82
C THR A 475 1.99 -12.08 12.76
N GLU A 476 2.36 -12.14 14.03
CA GLU A 476 1.71 -11.36 15.06
C GLU A 476 2.55 -10.13 15.35
N ILE A 477 1.93 -8.96 15.24
CA ILE A 477 2.60 -7.68 15.44
C ILE A 477 2.06 -7.06 16.73
N SER A 478 2.98 -6.75 17.66
CA SER A 478 2.64 -5.99 18.86
C SER A 478 1.96 -4.69 18.47
N ARG A 479 0.87 -4.34 19.16
CA ARG A 479 0.21 -3.04 18.97
C ARG A 479 1.17 -1.90 19.29
N ASP A 480 2.04 -2.08 20.28
CA ASP A 480 3.17 -1.21 20.60
C ASP A 480 4.41 -1.67 19.86
N PHE A 481 4.78 -0.98 18.78
CA PHE A 481 6.02 -1.19 18.04
C PHE A 481 7.25 -0.82 18.88
N GLU A 482 7.54 -1.58 19.94
CA GLU A 482 8.85 -1.59 20.63
C GLU A 482 9.88 -2.45 19.90
N HIS A 483 9.46 -3.34 18.97
CA HIS A 483 10.36 -4.31 18.32
C HIS A 483 11.42 -3.65 17.40
N VAL A 484 11.27 -2.38 17.04
CA VAL A 484 12.29 -1.67 16.26
C VAL A 484 13.59 -1.44 17.07
N ARG A 485 13.55 -1.54 18.41
CA ARG A 485 14.73 -1.38 19.28
C ARG A 485 15.87 -2.36 18.99
N LEU A 486 15.56 -3.62 18.64
CA LEU A 486 16.59 -4.64 18.41
C LEU A 486 17.32 -4.50 17.06
N ILE A 487 16.72 -3.80 16.10
CA ILE A 487 17.33 -3.58 14.78
C ILE A 487 18.32 -2.40 14.83
N TYR A 488 18.13 -1.45 15.75
CA TYR A 488 19.00 -0.27 15.90
C TYR A 488 20.06 -0.40 16.99
N GLU A 489 19.96 -1.35 17.92
CA GLU A 489 21.03 -1.66 18.89
C GLU A 489 22.09 -2.64 18.33
N SER A 490 21.96 -3.05 17.05
CA SER A 490 22.93 -3.90 16.34
C SER A 490 23.51 -3.26 15.06
N MET A 491 23.24 -1.96 14.85
CA MET A 491 23.94 -1.08 13.90
C MET A 491 24.67 -0.01 14.68
#